data_AF-A0A401ZED1-F1
#
_entry.id   AF-A0A401ZED1-F1
#
_cell.length_a   1.000
_cell.length_b   1.000
_cell.length_c   1.000
_cell.angle_alpha   90.00
_cell.angle_beta   90.00
_cell.angle_gamma   90.00
#
_symmetry.space_group_name_H-M   'P 1'
#
loop_
_entity.id
_entity.type
_entity.pdbx_description
1 polymer ?
#
loop_
_entity_poly.entity_id
_entity_poly.type
_entity_poly.pdbx_seq_one_letter_code
_entity_poly.pdbx_strand_id
1 'polypeptide(L)' 'MSPAELEHAHQCMQQRWYELVQAEQQGAPVRDLERLYEKYIDAVEIYNRGSQSGPVVYQKRKFPGVA' A
#
# COMPACT_ATOMS: atom_id res chain seq x y z
N MET A 1 -14.47 -8.55 -4.74
CA MET A 1 -13.82 -7.67 -5.73
C MET A 1 -13.62 -8.45 -7.01
N SER A 2 -13.91 -7.83 -8.13
CA SER A 2 -13.45 -8.25 -9.44
C SER A 2 -11.93 -8.04 -9.57
N PRO A 3 -11.26 -8.71 -10.53
CA PRO A 3 -9.83 -8.48 -10.78
C PRO A 3 -9.48 -7.01 -11.08
N ALA A 4 -10.35 -6.29 -11.80
CA ALA A 4 -10.14 -4.88 -12.11
C ALA A 4 -10.22 -4.00 -10.85
N GLU A 5 -11.15 -4.28 -9.94
CA GLU A 5 -11.26 -3.57 -8.67
C GLU A 5 -10.05 -3.86 -7.75
N LEU A 6 -9.52 -5.09 -7.79
CA LEU A 6 -8.34 -5.47 -7.03
C LEU A 6 -7.07 -4.76 -7.56
N GLU A 7 -6.91 -4.68 -8.88
CA GLU A 7 -5.82 -3.93 -9.51
C GLU A 7 -5.91 -2.44 -9.17
N HIS A 8 -7.11 -1.85 -9.25
CA HIS A 8 -7.31 -0.47 -8.84
C HIS A 8 -6.99 -0.25 -7.35
N ALA A 9 -7.39 -1.17 -6.47
CA ALA A 9 -7.03 -1.11 -5.05
C ALA A 9 -5.51 -1.21 -4.81
N HIS A 10 -4.82 -2.06 -5.59
CA HIS A 10 -3.37 -2.19 -5.55
C HIS A 10 -2.68 -0.87 -5.96
N GLN A 11 -3.11 -0.27 -7.07
CA GLN A 11 -2.59 1.01 -7.56
C GLN A 11 -2.84 2.14 -6.56
N CYS A 12 -4.03 2.19 -5.96
CA CYS A 12 -4.36 3.17 -4.92
C CYS A 12 -3.42 3.02 -3.71
N MET A 13 -3.20 1.80 -3.22
CA MET A 13 -2.25 1.53 -2.13
C MET A 13 -0.83 2.00 -2.49
N GLN A 14 -0.35 1.70 -3.70
CA GLN A 14 0.97 2.13 -4.15
C GLN A 14 1.10 3.65 -4.25
N GLN A 15 0.07 4.32 -4.74
CA GLN A 15 0.04 5.78 -4.84
C GLN A 15 0.10 6.43 -3.44
N ARG A 16 -0.68 5.92 -2.47
CA ARG A 16 -0.64 6.43 -1.09
C ARG A 16 0.69 6.21 -0.40
N TRP A 17 1.34 5.08 -0.66
CA TRP A 17 2.70 4.83 -0.19
C TRP A 17 3.69 5.85 -0.76
N TYR A 18 3.63 6.09 -2.07
CA TYR A 18 4.50 7.06 -2.73
C TYR A 18 4.31 8.48 -2.16
N GLU A 19 3.07 8.92 -1.98
CA GLU A 19 2.75 10.22 -1.37
C GLU A 19 3.32 10.36 0.05
N LEU A 20 3.20 9.32 0.87
CA LEU A 20 3.75 9.30 2.22
C LEU A 20 5.29 9.44 2.21
N VAL A 21 5.96 8.59 1.42
CA VAL A 21 7.43 8.61 1.32
C VAL A 21 7.94 9.93 0.77
N GLN A 22 7.27 10.51 -0.24
CA GLN A 22 7.63 11.83 -0.77
C GLN A 22 7.48 12.92 0.29
N ALA A 23 6.38 12.93 1.05
CA ALA A 23 6.17 13.90 2.11
C ALA A 23 7.24 13.78 3.22
N GLU A 24 7.59 12.55 3.60
CA GLU A 24 8.65 12.29 4.58
C GLU A 24 10.01 12.82 4.10
N GLN A 25 10.37 12.55 2.84
CA GLN A 25 11.62 13.03 2.23
C GLN A 25 11.68 14.56 2.11
N GLN A 26 10.53 15.22 1.95
CA GLN A 26 10.42 16.68 1.90
C GLN A 26 10.42 17.32 3.30
N GLY A 27 10.52 16.53 4.37
CA GLY A 27 10.51 17.03 5.74
C GLY A 27 9.13 17.55 6.17
N ALA A 28 8.06 16.95 5.66
CA ALA A 28 6.71 17.31 6.07
C ALA A 28 6.52 17.15 7.60
N PRO A 29 5.67 17.98 8.23
CA PRO A 29 5.38 17.86 9.66
C PRO A 29 4.85 16.48 10.02
N VAL A 30 5.20 15.99 11.22
CA VAL A 30 4.75 14.69 11.74
C VAL A 30 3.23 14.51 11.62
N ARG A 31 2.45 15.55 11.97
CA ARG A 31 0.98 15.53 11.86
C ARG A 31 0.48 15.25 10.44
N ASP A 32 1.19 15.77 9.42
CA ASP A 32 0.83 15.52 8.02
C ASP A 32 1.22 14.12 7.59
N LEU A 33 2.35 13.60 8.09
CA LEU A 33 2.79 12.22 7.87
C LEU A 33 1.82 11.21 8.52
N GLU A 34 1.36 11.46 9.75
CA GLU A 34 0.36 10.63 10.43
C GLU A 34 -0.93 10.52 9.61
N ARG A 35 -1.44 11.66 9.11
CA ARG A 35 -2.63 11.68 8.25
C ARG A 35 -2.42 10.92 6.93
N LEU A 36 -1.23 10.99 6.33
CA LEU A 36 -0.91 10.23 5.11
C LEU A 36 -0.77 8.73 5.40
N TYR A 37 -0.21 8.39 6.56
CA TYR A 37 -0.09 7.02 7.03
C TYR A 37 -1.46 6.38 7.26
N GLU A 38 -2.39 7.07 7.92
CA GLU A 38 -3.77 6.61 8.09
C GLU A 38 -4.43 6.27 6.74
N LYS A 39 -4.31 7.17 5.75
CA LYS A 39 -4.83 6.93 4.39
C LYS A 39 -4.16 5.76 3.69
N TYR A 40 -2.86 5.56 3.91
CA TYR A 40 -2.14 4.42 3.38
C TYR A 40 -2.64 3.12 4.01
N ILE A 41 -2.84 3.08 5.32
CA ILE A 41 -3.40 1.91 6.02
C ILE A 41 -4.80 1.58 5.52
N ASP A 42 -5.69 2.57 5.34
CA ASP A 42 -7.02 2.35 4.77
C ASP A 42 -6.93 1.69 3.38
N ALA A 43 -6.01 2.15 2.52
CA ALA A 43 -5.80 1.58 1.20
C ALA A 43 -5.25 0.14 1.24
N VAL A 44 -4.34 -0.15 2.19
CA VAL A 44 -3.83 -1.49 2.45
C VAL A 44 -4.96 -2.43 2.89
N GLU A 45 -5.83 -2.00 3.80
CA GLU A 45 -6.95 -2.82 4.27
C GLU A 45 -7.95 -3.14 3.16
N ILE A 46 -8.25 -2.17 2.28
CA ILE A 46 -9.12 -2.36 1.11
C ILE A 46 -8.51 -3.40 0.17
N TYR A 47 -7.23 -3.28 -0.16
CA TYR A 47 -6.53 -4.25 -1.00
C TYR A 47 -6.46 -5.63 -0.35
N ASN A 48 -6.18 -5.70 0.95
CA ASN A 48 -6.11 -6.97 1.69
C ASN A 48 -7.47 -7.68 1.72
N ARG A 49 -8.56 -6.95 1.99
CA ARG A 49 -9.92 -7.50 1.95
C ARG A 49 -10.26 -8.05 0.55
N GLY A 50 -9.86 -7.34 -0.49
CA GLY A 50 -10.03 -7.77 -1.88
C GLY A 50 -9.21 -9.01 -2.25
N SER A 51 -7.95 -9.07 -1.81
CA SER A 51 -7.00 -10.15 -2.14
C SER A 51 -7.22 -11.42 -1.34
N GLN A 52 -7.73 -11.34 -0.11
CA GLN A 52 -8.14 -12.50 0.70
C GLN A 52 -9.36 -13.25 0.12
N SER A 53 -10.06 -12.64 -0.83
CA SER A 53 -11.22 -13.24 -1.51
C SER A 53 -10.83 -14.13 -2.70
N GLY A 54 -9.54 -14.23 -3.04
CA GLY A 54 -8.98 -15.13 -4.07
C GLY A 54 -8.06 -16.20 -3.45
N PRO A 55 -7.76 -17.31 -4.17
CA PRO A 55 -6.84 -18.32 -3.65
C PRO A 55 -5.50 -17.67 -3.33
N VAL A 56 -5.13 -17.74 -2.04
CA VAL A 56 -3.97 -17.09 -1.46
C VAL A 56 -2.69 -17.67 -2.07
N VAL A 57 -2.22 -17.11 -3.17
CA VAL A 57 -0.85 -17.29 -3.60
C VAL A 57 -0.04 -16.22 -2.89
N TYR A 58 0.49 -16.55 -1.71
CA TYR A 58 1.62 -15.82 -1.14
C TYR A 58 2.78 -15.92 -2.14
N GLN A 59 2.85 -15.01 -3.12
CA GLN A 59 4.11 -14.75 -3.79
C GLN A 59 5.00 -14.11 -2.75
N LYS A 60 5.81 -14.94 -2.09
CA LYS A 60 7.03 -14.52 -1.39
C LYS A 60 7.73 -13.52 -2.29
N ARG A 61 7.63 -12.23 -1.98
CA ARG A 61 8.54 -11.23 -2.53
C ARG A 61 9.92 -11.70 -2.12
N LYS A 62 10.65 -12.28 -3.07
CA LYS A 62 12.08 -12.54 -2.93
C LYS A 62 12.71 -11.17 -2.84
N PHE A 63 12.89 -10.66 -1.63
CA PHE A 63 13.90 -9.65 -1.39
C PHE A 63 15.24 -10.37 -1.62
N PRO A 64 16.01 -10.02 -2.67
CA PRO A 64 17.36 -10.54 -2.79
C PRO A 64 18.11 -10.05 -1.56
N GLY A 65 18.53 -11.00 -0.72
CA GLY A 65 19.40 -10.72 0.41
C GLY A 65 20.61 -9.97 -0.08
N VAL A 66 20.88 -8.81 0.53
CA VAL A 66 22.17 -8.15 0.42
C VAL A 66 23.15 -9.08 1.13
N ALA A 67 24.00 -9.72 0.32
CA ALA A 67 25.14 -10.52 0.76
C ALA A 67 26.25 -9.61 1.30
#